data_AF-A0A963M9F9-F1
#
_entry.id   AF-A0A963M9F9-F1
#
_cell.length_a   1.000
_cell.length_b   1.000
_cell.length_c   1.000
_cell.angle_alpha   90.00
_cell.angle_beta   90.00
_cell.angle_gamma   90.00
#
_symmetry.space_group_name_H-M   'P 1'
#
loop_
_entity.id
_entity.type
_entity.pdbx_description
1 polymer ?
#
loop_
_entity_poly.entity_id
_entity_poly.type
_entity_poly.pdbx_seq_one_letter_code
_entity_poly.pdbx_strand_id
1 'polypeptide(L)'
;MKQRLAIAIALAVALLAGCAPATRVVLLPQPGRSTAVEVSAQEGKTVLASPYAQAEVSQRGQVATDTTDAQTVEKRYGNVLKATPAAALHFTLYFTTGTSELTPESSAELQGILTQATARPGGEIFITGHTDTMGAGPANDALSLKRA
;
A
#
# COMPACT_ATOMS: atom_id res chain seq x y z
N MET A 1 -22.34 52.26 -6.02
CA MET A 1 -22.19 51.37 -4.85
C MET A 1 -22.19 49.88 -5.20
N LYS A 2 -23.13 49.39 -6.02
CA LYS A 2 -23.26 47.94 -6.37
C LYS A 2 -22.01 47.32 -7.03
N GLN A 3 -21.35 48.02 -7.97
CA GLN A 3 -20.11 47.53 -8.62
C GLN A 3 -18.91 47.45 -7.67
N ARG A 4 -18.75 48.41 -6.75
CA ARG A 4 -17.66 48.39 -5.75
C ARG A 4 -17.83 47.24 -4.75
N LEU A 5 -19.08 46.93 -4.40
CA LEU A 5 -19.41 45.78 -3.56
C LEU A 5 -19.14 44.44 -4.27
N ALA A 6 -19.48 44.34 -5.57
CA ALA A 6 -19.22 43.15 -6.36
C ALA A 6 -17.70 42.87 -6.53
N ILE A 7 -16.89 43.91 -6.75
CA ILE A 7 -15.42 43.78 -6.83
C ILE A 7 -14.82 43.37 -5.48
N ALA A 8 -15.30 43.94 -4.38
CA ALA A 8 -14.83 43.57 -3.04
C ALA A 8 -15.17 42.11 -2.69
N ILE A 9 -16.37 41.63 -3.08
CA ILE A 9 -16.76 40.23 -2.89
C ILE A 9 -15.91 39.31 -3.78
N ALA A 10 -15.68 39.65 -5.05
CA ALA A 10 -14.84 38.86 -5.94
C ALA A 10 -13.38 38.78 -5.46
N LEU A 11 -12.83 39.87 -4.94
CA LEU A 11 -11.48 39.90 -4.36
C LEU A 11 -11.39 39.09 -3.06
N ALA A 12 -12.42 39.14 -2.22
CA ALA A 12 -12.50 38.33 -1.00
C ALA A 12 -12.59 36.82 -1.33
N VAL A 13 -13.39 36.44 -2.33
CA VAL A 13 -13.49 35.04 -2.79
C VAL A 13 -12.18 34.56 -3.41
N ALA A 14 -11.48 35.43 -4.17
CA ALA A 14 -10.17 35.10 -4.72
C ALA A 14 -9.09 34.90 -3.65
N LEU A 15 -9.15 35.66 -2.54
CA LEU A 15 -8.23 35.52 -1.40
C LEU A 15 -8.46 34.23 -0.59
N LEU A 16 -9.68 33.67 -0.62
CA LEU A 16 -10.04 32.43 0.10
C LEU A 16 -9.63 31.15 -0.63
N ALA A 17 -9.35 31.21 -1.95
CA ALA A 17 -9.04 30.04 -2.76
C ALA A 17 -7.61 29.48 -2.53
N GLY A 18 -6.74 30.19 -1.80
CA GLY A 18 -5.33 29.83 -1.62
C GLY A 18 -4.99 28.94 -0.41
N CYS A 19 -5.97 28.54 0.40
CA CYS A 19 -5.71 27.93 1.72
C CYS A 19 -5.76 26.39 1.75
N ALA A 20 -5.90 25.72 0.60
CA ALA A 20 -5.89 24.26 0.57
C ALA A 20 -4.45 23.72 0.50
N PRO A 21 -4.12 22.66 1.26
CA PRO A 21 -2.84 21.99 1.10
C PRO A 21 -2.75 21.33 -0.28
N ALA A 22 -1.54 21.30 -0.84
CA ALA A 22 -1.26 20.57 -2.08
C ALA A 22 -1.28 19.05 -1.84
N THR A 23 -0.87 18.59 -0.65
CA THR A 23 -0.83 17.17 -0.30
C THR A 23 -1.13 16.98 1.18
N ARG A 24 -1.83 15.90 1.50
CA ARG A 24 -2.06 15.47 2.88
C ARG A 24 -1.65 14.01 3.04
N VAL A 25 -0.89 13.73 4.08
CA VAL A 25 -0.43 12.38 4.45
C VAL A 25 -0.99 12.06 5.82
N VAL A 26 -1.61 10.89 5.99
CA VAL A 26 -2.13 10.39 7.27
C VAL A 26 -1.55 9.00 7.51
N LEU A 27 -0.93 8.78 8.67
CA LEU A 27 -0.42 7.47 9.05
C LEU A 27 -1.55 6.61 9.62
N LEU A 28 -1.96 5.55 8.92
CA LEU A 28 -2.96 4.61 9.42
C LEU A 28 -2.33 3.57 10.35
N PRO A 29 -3.06 3.07 11.36
CA PRO A 29 -2.58 1.97 12.20
C PRO A 29 -2.38 0.69 11.37
N GLN A 30 -1.31 -0.05 11.67
CA GLN A 30 -1.11 -1.41 11.18
C GLN A 30 -1.18 -2.40 12.35
N PRO A 31 -2.02 -3.45 12.29
CA PRO A 31 -2.11 -4.44 13.36
C PRO A 31 -0.76 -5.10 13.64
N GLY A 32 -0.33 -5.08 14.90
CA GLY A 32 0.88 -5.79 15.35
C GLY A 32 2.21 -5.19 14.89
N ARG A 33 2.23 -4.02 14.25
CA ARG A 33 3.46 -3.39 13.75
C ARG A 33 3.44 -1.87 13.90
N SER A 34 4.48 -1.33 14.54
CA SER A 34 4.75 0.10 14.52
C SER A 34 5.31 0.51 13.16
N THR A 35 4.74 1.55 12.57
CA THR A 35 5.18 2.10 11.28
C THR A 35 5.38 3.60 11.39
N ALA A 36 6.18 4.15 10.48
CA ALA A 36 6.43 5.58 10.39
C ALA A 36 6.55 6.00 8.92
N VAL A 37 6.25 7.26 8.64
CA VAL A 37 6.39 7.88 7.32
C VAL A 37 7.14 9.19 7.47
N GLU A 38 8.26 9.35 6.73
CA GLU A 38 8.88 10.66 6.53
C GLU A 38 8.16 11.39 5.39
N VAL A 39 7.70 12.61 5.65
CA VAL A 39 7.17 13.52 4.65
C VAL A 39 8.24 14.58 4.40
N SER A 40 8.76 14.59 3.17
CA SER A 40 9.79 15.53 2.73
C SER A 40 9.22 16.47 1.67
N ALA A 41 9.36 17.77 1.90
CA ALA A 41 8.98 18.84 0.98
C ALA A 41 10.11 19.86 0.83
N GLN A 42 9.92 20.85 -0.05
CA GLN A 42 10.97 21.83 -0.37
C GLN A 42 11.43 22.65 0.85
N GLU A 43 10.50 23.03 1.74
CA GLU A 43 10.80 23.89 2.89
C GLU A 43 10.92 23.12 4.21
N GLY A 44 10.82 21.78 4.20
CA GLY A 44 10.97 21.00 5.43
C GLY A 44 10.72 19.50 5.32
N LYS A 45 11.03 18.81 6.44
CA LYS A 45 10.80 17.38 6.63
C LYS A 45 10.13 17.13 7.98
N THR A 46 9.28 16.11 8.04
CA THR A 46 8.71 15.65 9.31
C THR A 46 8.50 14.14 9.29
N VAL A 47 8.50 13.51 10.46
CA VAL A 47 8.23 12.07 10.61
C VAL A 47 6.93 11.88 11.37
N LEU A 48 5.99 11.16 10.75
CA LEU A 48 4.78 10.68 11.38
C LEU A 48 5.07 9.29 11.93
N ALA A 49 5.03 9.11 13.25
CA ALA A 49 5.41 7.85 13.92
C ALA A 49 4.31 7.28 14.83
N SER A 50 3.13 7.88 14.82
CA SER A 50 1.99 7.45 15.64
C SER A 50 0.73 7.33 14.77
N PRO A 51 -0.15 6.35 15.04
CA PRO A 51 -1.41 6.23 14.33
C PRO A 51 -2.20 7.54 14.32
N TYR A 52 -2.73 7.89 13.16
CA TYR A 52 -3.47 9.11 12.87
C TYR A 52 -2.69 10.42 13.01
N ALA A 53 -1.35 10.37 13.17
CA ALA A 53 -0.54 11.54 12.89
C ALA A 53 -0.67 11.90 11.40
N GLN A 54 -0.78 13.19 11.11
CA GLN A 54 -0.93 13.71 9.75
C GLN A 54 0.02 14.87 9.46
N ALA A 55 0.36 15.01 8.18
CA ALA A 55 1.10 16.16 7.66
C ALA A 55 0.36 16.75 6.46
N GLU A 56 0.32 18.08 6.39
CA GLU A 56 -0.19 18.86 5.28
C GLU A 56 0.94 19.64 4.65
N VAL A 57 1.12 19.48 3.33
CA VAL A 57 2.14 20.18 2.56
C VAL A 57 1.44 21.28 1.74
N SER A 58 1.83 22.53 1.95
CA SER A 58 1.31 23.67 1.19
C SER A 58 1.85 23.68 -0.25
N GLN A 59 1.27 24.51 -1.13
CA GLN A 59 1.79 24.67 -2.49
C GLN A 59 3.24 25.22 -2.55
N ARG A 60 3.71 25.85 -1.47
CA ARG A 60 5.09 26.35 -1.35
C ARG A 60 6.04 25.31 -0.72
N GLY A 61 5.54 24.14 -0.35
CA GLY A 61 6.35 23.10 0.28
C GLY A 61 6.52 23.24 1.78
N GLN A 62 5.71 24.09 2.44
CA GLN A 62 5.67 24.16 3.91
C GLN A 62 4.94 22.95 4.46
N VAL A 63 5.50 22.33 5.49
CA VAL A 63 4.93 21.16 6.13
C VAL A 63 4.35 21.56 7.49
N ALA A 64 3.05 21.33 7.68
CA ALA A 64 2.38 21.44 8.97
C ALA A 64 1.97 20.06 9.46
N THR A 65 2.20 19.75 10.73
CA THR A 65 1.79 18.48 11.34
C THR A 65 0.63 18.68 12.30
N ASP A 66 -0.26 17.69 12.35
CA ASP A 66 -1.39 17.64 13.26
C ASP A 66 -1.75 16.17 13.55
N THR A 67 -2.78 15.92 14.34
CA THR A 67 -3.37 14.60 14.53
C THR A 67 -4.82 14.56 14.06
N THR A 68 -5.27 13.39 13.65
CA THR A 68 -6.68 13.13 13.33
C THR A 68 -7.14 11.87 14.08
N ASP A 69 -8.32 11.37 13.75
CA ASP A 69 -8.90 10.18 14.35
C ASP A 69 -9.51 9.25 13.29
N ALA A 70 -9.84 8.04 13.73
CA ALA A 70 -10.44 7.02 12.88
C ALA A 70 -11.76 7.47 12.25
N GLN A 71 -12.59 8.21 13.00
CA GLN A 71 -13.91 8.63 12.54
C GLN A 71 -13.81 9.67 11.42
N THR A 72 -12.89 10.62 11.55
CA THR A 72 -12.61 11.67 10.57
C THR A 72 -12.00 11.07 9.31
N VAL A 73 -11.07 10.12 9.47
CA VAL A 73 -10.49 9.37 8.35
C VAL A 73 -11.55 8.56 7.61
N GLU A 74 -12.40 7.81 8.32
CA GLU A 74 -13.46 7.02 7.68
C GLU A 74 -14.49 7.92 6.97
N LYS A 75 -14.89 9.03 7.60
CA LYS A 75 -15.80 9.99 6.99
C LYS A 75 -15.25 10.58 5.69
N ARG A 76 -13.95 10.85 5.63
CA ARG A 76 -13.29 11.50 4.48
C ARG A 76 -12.85 10.51 3.41
N TYR A 77 -12.32 9.35 3.81
CA TYR A 77 -11.61 8.42 2.94
C TYR A 77 -12.24 7.03 2.89
N GLY A 78 -13.35 6.77 3.58
CA GLY A 78 -13.95 5.43 3.69
C GLY A 78 -14.19 4.75 2.34
N ASN A 79 -14.57 5.48 1.30
CA ASN A 79 -14.73 4.92 -0.06
C ASN A 79 -13.39 4.43 -0.64
N VAL A 80 -12.30 5.18 -0.43
CA VAL A 80 -10.95 4.81 -0.88
C VAL A 80 -10.42 3.64 -0.04
N LEU A 81 -10.62 3.68 1.28
CA LEU A 81 -10.20 2.61 2.18
C LEU A 81 -10.91 1.29 1.86
N LYS A 82 -12.21 1.33 1.54
CA LYS A 82 -12.99 0.16 1.09
C LYS A 82 -12.55 -0.35 -0.28
N ALA A 83 -11.96 0.49 -1.11
CA ALA A 83 -11.38 0.11 -2.40
C ALA A 83 -9.93 -0.39 -2.30
N THR A 84 -9.36 -0.49 -1.09
CA THR A 84 -8.01 -1.04 -0.90
C THR A 84 -7.96 -2.49 -1.37
N PRO A 85 -6.98 -2.88 -2.21
CA PRO A 85 -6.81 -4.27 -2.61
C PRO A 85 -6.65 -5.20 -1.41
N ALA A 86 -7.19 -6.40 -1.50
CA ALA A 86 -6.95 -7.42 -0.50
C ALA A 86 -5.44 -7.72 -0.40
N ALA A 87 -4.96 -8.00 0.81
CA ALA A 87 -3.57 -8.36 1.04
C ALA A 87 -3.13 -9.54 0.16
N ALA A 88 -1.85 -9.56 -0.20
CA ALA A 88 -1.24 -10.67 -0.91
C ALA A 88 -1.37 -11.96 -0.09
N LEU A 89 -1.58 -13.07 -0.80
CA LEU A 89 -1.59 -14.40 -0.20
C LEU A 89 -0.26 -15.07 -0.53
N HIS A 90 0.29 -15.78 0.45
CA HIS A 90 1.53 -16.51 0.31
C HIS A 90 1.28 -17.99 0.58
N PHE A 91 1.74 -18.84 -0.33
CA PHE A 91 1.64 -20.28 -0.21
C PHE A 91 3.02 -20.89 -0.44
N THR A 92 3.29 -22.02 0.21
CA THR A 92 4.54 -22.75 0.04
C THR A 92 4.20 -24.21 -0.20
N LEU A 93 4.52 -24.69 -1.39
CA LEU A 93 4.35 -26.08 -1.77
C LEU A 93 5.71 -26.77 -1.78
N TYR A 94 5.74 -28.00 -1.29
CA TYR A 94 6.92 -28.83 -1.21
C TYR A 94 6.92 -29.91 -2.30
N PHE A 95 8.12 -30.30 -2.69
CA PHE A 95 8.36 -31.31 -3.70
C PHE A 95 9.07 -32.51 -3.09
N THR A 96 8.86 -33.68 -3.68
CA THR A 96 9.66 -34.86 -3.38
C THR A 96 11.13 -34.61 -3.77
N THR A 97 12.06 -35.08 -2.94
CA THR A 97 13.50 -34.81 -3.11
C THR A 97 13.99 -35.21 -4.49
N GLY A 98 14.71 -34.29 -5.16
CA GLY A 98 15.28 -34.50 -6.49
C GLY A 98 14.26 -34.48 -7.64
N THR A 99 12.97 -34.24 -7.38
CA THR A 99 11.92 -34.20 -8.41
C THR A 99 11.19 -32.85 -8.45
N SER A 100 10.35 -32.69 -9.48
CA SER A 100 9.35 -31.62 -9.60
C SER A 100 7.93 -32.13 -9.27
N GLU A 101 7.82 -33.27 -8.59
CA GLU A 101 6.55 -33.81 -8.14
C GLU A 101 6.23 -33.27 -6.74
N LEU A 102 5.03 -32.71 -6.56
CA LEU A 102 4.58 -32.23 -5.27
C LEU A 102 4.48 -33.37 -4.25
N THR A 103 4.70 -33.07 -2.97
CA THR A 103 4.35 -34.04 -1.92
C THR A 103 2.83 -34.28 -1.88
N PRO A 104 2.36 -35.41 -1.35
CA PRO A 104 0.91 -35.67 -1.23
C PRO A 104 0.16 -34.56 -0.50
N GLU A 105 0.75 -33.99 0.55
CA GLU A 105 0.19 -32.88 1.33
C GLU A 105 0.07 -31.62 0.48
N SER A 106 1.15 -31.25 -0.22
CA SER A 106 1.18 -30.08 -1.10
C SER A 106 0.22 -30.23 -2.29
N SER A 107 0.09 -31.45 -2.82
CA SER A 107 -0.88 -31.76 -3.88
C SER A 107 -2.32 -31.62 -3.40
N ALA A 108 -2.61 -31.93 -2.13
CA ALA A 108 -3.95 -31.76 -1.56
C ALA A 108 -4.30 -30.27 -1.35
N GLU A 109 -3.31 -29.43 -1.05
CA GLU A 109 -3.50 -27.98 -0.85
C GLU A 109 -3.70 -27.21 -2.17
N LEU A 110 -3.11 -27.70 -3.27
CA LEU A 110 -3.08 -26.99 -4.56
C LEU A 110 -4.46 -26.53 -5.05
N GLN A 111 -5.51 -27.34 -4.87
CA GLN A 111 -6.86 -26.98 -5.31
C GLN A 111 -7.44 -25.79 -4.52
N GLY A 112 -7.14 -25.71 -3.22
CA GLY A 112 -7.53 -24.58 -2.40
C GLY A 112 -6.82 -23.29 -2.82
N ILE A 113 -5.53 -23.39 -3.18
CA ILE A 113 -4.72 -22.27 -3.67
C ILE A 113 -5.29 -21.75 -4.99
N LEU A 114 -5.58 -22.64 -5.95
CA LEU A 114 -6.16 -22.27 -7.25
C LEU A 114 -7.54 -21.61 -7.10
N THR A 115 -8.35 -22.06 -6.14
CA THR A 115 -9.64 -21.43 -5.83
C THR A 115 -9.45 -20.01 -5.31
N GLN A 116 -8.48 -19.78 -4.42
CA GLN A 116 -8.19 -18.44 -3.90
C GLN A 116 -7.58 -17.51 -4.96
N ALA A 117 -6.75 -18.05 -5.85
CA ALA A 117 -6.15 -17.29 -6.95
C ALA A 117 -7.22 -16.83 -7.96
N THR A 118 -8.13 -17.72 -8.37
CA THR A 118 -9.17 -17.40 -9.36
C THR A 118 -10.26 -16.46 -8.81
N ALA A 119 -10.44 -16.40 -7.49
CA ALA A 119 -11.34 -15.44 -6.84
C ALA A 119 -10.85 -13.98 -6.89
N ARG A 120 -9.65 -13.71 -7.43
CA ARG A 120 -9.02 -12.38 -7.47
C ARG A 120 -8.90 -11.87 -8.92
N PRO A 121 -9.97 -11.33 -9.53
CA PRO A 121 -9.93 -10.83 -10.90
C PRO A 121 -8.92 -9.69 -11.04
N GLY A 122 -8.02 -9.79 -12.02
CA GLY A 122 -6.94 -8.83 -12.24
C GLY A 122 -5.74 -8.97 -11.28
N GLY A 123 -5.72 -10.00 -10.43
CA GLY A 123 -4.56 -10.32 -9.60
C GLY A 123 -3.41 -10.92 -10.41
N GLU A 124 -2.18 -10.61 -10.00
CA GLU A 124 -0.96 -11.19 -10.54
C GLU A 124 -0.51 -12.38 -9.67
N ILE A 125 0.02 -13.42 -10.28
CA ILE A 125 0.54 -14.61 -9.60
C ILE A 125 2.04 -14.67 -9.86
N PHE A 126 2.82 -14.69 -8.77
CA PHE A 126 4.25 -14.93 -8.80
C PHE A 126 4.53 -16.34 -8.31
N ILE A 127 5.25 -17.12 -9.11
CA ILE A 127 5.72 -18.45 -8.73
C ILE A 127 7.24 -18.41 -8.71
N THR A 128 7.82 -18.88 -7.61
CA THR A 128 9.28 -18.94 -7.44
C THR A 128 9.65 -20.34 -6.99
N GLY A 129 10.38 -21.05 -7.84
CA GLY A 129 10.89 -22.37 -7.52
C GLY A 129 12.20 -22.27 -6.75
N HIS A 130 12.38 -23.17 -5.79
CA HIS A 130 13.61 -23.27 -5.00
C HIS A 130 14.13 -24.71 -5.00
N THR A 131 15.42 -24.87 -4.73
CA THR A 131 16.07 -26.14 -4.37
C THR A 131 16.84 -25.97 -3.07
N ASP A 132 17.25 -27.09 -2.48
CA ASP A 132 18.29 -27.06 -1.46
C ASP A 132 19.68 -26.87 -2.11
N THR A 133 20.73 -27.00 -1.30
CA THR A 133 22.13 -26.86 -1.72
C THR A 133 22.78 -28.19 -2.11
N MET A 134 22.05 -29.30 -2.12
CA MET A 134 22.62 -30.60 -2.48
C MET A 134 22.67 -30.77 -4.01
N GLY A 135 23.77 -31.33 -4.50
CA GLY A 135 23.98 -31.55 -5.94
C GLY A 135 24.67 -30.39 -6.66
N ALA A 136 24.63 -30.40 -8.00
CA ALA A 136 25.30 -29.42 -8.84
C ALA A 136 24.42 -28.19 -9.08
N GLY A 137 25.01 -26.99 -8.99
CA GLY A 137 24.31 -25.71 -9.21
C GLY A 137 23.46 -25.67 -10.49
N PRO A 138 24.00 -26.00 -11.68
CA PRO A 138 23.21 -26.00 -12.92
C PRO A 138 22.03 -26.97 -12.92
N ALA A 139 22.12 -28.09 -12.20
CA ALA A 139 21.02 -29.05 -12.06
C ALA A 139 19.92 -28.49 -11.14
N ASN A 140 20.32 -27.78 -10.09
CA ASN A 140 19.42 -27.10 -9.16
C ASN A 140 18.71 -25.91 -9.82
N ASP A 141 19.41 -25.14 -10.64
CA ASP A 141 18.81 -24.07 -11.45
C ASP A 141 17.74 -24.63 -12.40
N ALA A 142 18.07 -25.70 -13.14
CA ALA A 142 17.10 -26.34 -14.02
C ALA A 142 15.91 -26.96 -13.26
N LEU A 143 16.14 -27.51 -12.06
CA LEU A 143 15.10 -28.11 -11.24
C LEU A 143 14.18 -27.06 -10.61
N SER A 144 14.73 -25.96 -10.10
CA SER A 144 13.94 -24.84 -9.57
C SER A 144 13.02 -24.25 -10.64
N LEU A 145 13.50 -24.10 -11.88
CA LEU A 145 12.66 -23.62 -12.98
C LEU A 145 11.50 -24.58 -13.30
N LYS A 146 11.72 -25.90 -13.22
CA LYS A 146 10.65 -26.90 -13.42
C LYS A 146 9.61 -26.94 -12.30
N ARG A 147 9.98 -26.46 -11.10
CA ARG A 147 9.10 -26.39 -9.93
C ARG A 147 8.23 -25.13 -9.94
N ALA A 148 8.64 -24.09 -10.67
CA ALA A 148 7.84 -22.90 -10.92
C ALA A 148 6.87 -23.14 -12.08
#